data_AF-A0A1M6NST5-F1
#
_entry.id   AF-A0A1M6NST5-F1
#
_cell.length_a   1.000
_cell.length_b   1.000
_cell.length_c   1.000
_cell.angle_alpha   90.00
_cell.angle_beta   90.00
_cell.angle_gamma   90.00
#
_symmetry.space_group_name_H-M   'P 1'
#
loop_
_entity.id
_entity.type
_entity.pdbx_description
1 polymer ?
#
loop_
_entity_poly.entity_id
_entity_poly.type
_entity_poly.pdbx_seq_one_letter_code
_entity_poly.pdbx_strand_id
1 'polypeptide(L)'
;MKHLFVWLALLATATSFGQAPQKVNLTEYIREIQKWHKENNDMSLAFWIPTGYWKIATEGNPQISGEAVDQIVAAFDDYVLVCGLDVDIHTNGTASFTDEATLRKSISLIDADGEVYLPLTDDEVTPEASGFLEPMKPMFRQMLGQMGEGMHFYFFKVQDENGKTALNEYQEGSFTIKHSDKQFNFTLPLVALMPPKKCPVDHAEMKGNWKYCPFHGDLLEY
;
A
#
# COMPACT_ATOMS: atom_id res chain seq x y z
N MET A 1 -28.82 47.77 46.39
CA MET A 1 -29.76 47.41 45.28
C MET A 1 -28.88 46.85 44.17
N LYS A 2 -28.87 45.51 43.97
CA LYS A 2 -29.69 44.84 42.94
C LYS A 2 -29.26 45.37 41.55
N HIS A 3 -28.64 44.66 40.60
CA HIS A 3 -28.56 43.24 40.21
C HIS A 3 -27.48 43.24 39.07
N LEU A 4 -26.54 42.28 39.01
CA LEU A 4 -26.64 41.01 38.26
C LEU A 4 -26.01 41.10 36.84
N PHE A 5 -24.97 40.27 36.61
CA PHE A 5 -24.58 39.54 35.38
C PHE A 5 -24.57 40.29 34.03
N VAL A 6 -23.58 40.14 33.14
CA VAL A 6 -23.26 38.90 32.41
C VAL A 6 -21.87 39.06 31.78
N TRP A 7 -21.04 38.03 31.96
CA TRP A 7 -19.82 37.74 31.20
C TRP A 7 -20.12 37.49 29.71
N LEU A 8 -19.39 38.11 28.79
CA LEU A 8 -19.31 37.63 27.41
C LEU A 8 -17.85 37.31 27.08
N ALA A 9 -17.45 36.07 27.38
CA ALA A 9 -16.26 35.47 26.81
C ALA A 9 -16.55 35.21 25.32
N LEU A 10 -15.90 35.98 24.43
CA LEU A 10 -15.80 35.66 23.02
C LEU A 10 -14.91 34.42 22.87
N LEU A 11 -15.52 33.24 23.03
CA LEU A 11 -15.01 32.02 22.43
C LEU A 11 -15.11 32.20 20.91
N ALA A 12 -14.02 32.63 20.29
CA ALA A 12 -13.77 32.31 18.90
C ALA A 12 -13.61 30.78 18.86
N THR A 13 -14.73 30.10 18.59
CA THR A 13 -14.73 28.72 18.15
C THR A 13 -13.87 28.65 16.90
N ALA A 14 -12.61 28.23 17.06
CA ALA A 14 -11.92 27.57 15.99
C ALA A 14 -12.80 26.37 15.62
N THR A 15 -13.65 26.54 14.60
CA THR A 15 -14.17 25.42 13.85
C THR A 15 -12.95 24.78 13.24
N SER A 16 -12.35 23.85 13.99
CA SER A 16 -11.52 22.82 13.40
C SER A 16 -12.40 22.22 12.32
N PHE A 17 -12.09 22.53 11.06
CA PHE A 17 -12.56 21.75 9.93
C PHE A 17 -11.93 20.37 10.11
N GLY A 18 -12.52 19.58 11.01
CA GLY A 18 -12.35 18.14 11.00
C GLY A 18 -13.01 17.68 9.72
N GLN A 19 -12.25 17.71 8.63
CA GLN A 19 -12.61 16.91 7.46
C GLN A 19 -12.78 15.49 8.00
N ALA A 20 -14.00 14.95 7.87
CA ALA A 20 -14.22 13.55 8.16
C ALA A 20 -13.12 12.77 7.40
N PRO A 21 -12.42 11.84 8.06
CA PRO A 21 -11.34 11.11 7.40
C PRO A 21 -11.89 10.53 6.10
N GLN A 22 -11.27 10.90 4.99
CA GLN A 22 -11.68 10.45 3.67
C GLN A 22 -11.66 8.94 3.67
N LYS A 23 -12.79 8.33 3.35
CA LYS A 23 -12.86 6.88 3.17
C LYS A 23 -12.03 6.50 1.95
N VAL A 24 -10.93 5.78 2.18
CA VAL A 24 -10.04 5.32 1.11
C VAL A 24 -10.80 4.36 0.20
N ASN A 25 -10.72 4.56 -1.12
CA ASN A 25 -11.25 3.61 -2.08
C ASN A 25 -10.30 2.40 -2.16
N LEU A 26 -10.64 1.32 -1.45
CA LEU A 26 -9.83 0.10 -1.39
C LEU A 26 -9.51 -0.48 -2.77
N THR A 27 -10.41 -0.33 -3.76
CA THR A 27 -10.16 -0.86 -5.12
C THR A 27 -9.06 -0.07 -5.83
N GLU A 28 -9.10 1.26 -5.74
CA GLU A 28 -8.03 2.11 -6.31
C GLU A 28 -6.71 1.89 -5.56
N TYR A 29 -6.77 1.78 -4.23
CA TYR A 29 -5.62 1.49 -3.39
C TYR A 29 -4.93 0.17 -3.77
N ILE A 30 -5.68 -0.94 -3.88
CA ILE A 30 -5.17 -2.25 -4.30
C ILE A 30 -4.52 -2.16 -5.70
N ARG A 31 -5.13 -1.40 -6.62
CA ARG A 31 -4.59 -1.24 -7.98
C ARG A 31 -3.23 -0.53 -8.00
N GLU A 32 -2.96 0.39 -7.08
CA GLU A 32 -1.68 1.09 -7.05
C GLU A 32 -0.56 0.26 -6.42
N ILE A 33 -0.89 -0.56 -5.42
CA ILE A 33 0.06 -1.40 -4.71
C ILE A 33 0.32 -2.76 -5.41
N GLN A 34 -0.50 -3.13 -6.40
CA GLN A 34 -0.30 -4.28 -7.27
C GLN A 34 0.08 -3.86 -8.69
N LYS A 35 1.25 -4.29 -9.17
CA LYS A 35 1.71 -4.04 -10.54
C LYS A 35 1.91 -5.35 -11.27
N TRP A 36 1.34 -5.42 -12.48
CA TRP A 36 1.43 -6.58 -13.35
C TRP A 36 2.26 -6.26 -14.59
N HIS A 37 3.14 -7.17 -14.95
CA HIS A 37 3.68 -7.30 -16.30
C HIS A 37 2.96 -8.46 -16.98
N LYS A 38 2.49 -8.27 -18.21
CA LYS A 38 1.77 -9.30 -18.98
C LYS A 38 2.32 -9.35 -20.39
N GLU A 39 2.85 -10.49 -20.77
CA GLU A 39 3.47 -10.74 -22.07
C GLU A 39 3.02 -12.10 -22.58
N ASN A 40 2.11 -12.12 -23.55
CA ASN A 40 1.47 -13.35 -24.04
C ASN A 40 0.81 -14.13 -22.88
N ASN A 41 1.36 -15.32 -22.59
CA ASN A 41 0.91 -16.22 -21.55
C ASN A 41 1.69 -16.05 -20.23
N ASP A 42 2.76 -15.25 -20.25
CA ASP A 42 3.59 -14.99 -19.08
C ASP A 42 3.08 -13.75 -18.36
N MET A 43 2.80 -13.89 -17.08
CA MET A 43 2.40 -12.78 -16.23
C MET A 43 3.23 -12.78 -14.96
N SER A 44 3.69 -11.60 -14.58
CA SER A 44 4.46 -11.40 -13.35
C SER A 44 3.78 -10.30 -12.53
N LEU A 45 3.65 -10.52 -11.22
CA LEU A 45 3.06 -9.58 -10.27
C LEU A 45 4.09 -9.23 -9.20
N ALA A 46 4.24 -7.92 -8.99
CA ALA A 46 4.76 -7.38 -7.74
C ALA A 46 3.61 -6.72 -6.96
N PHE A 47 3.36 -7.22 -5.76
CA PHE A 47 2.38 -6.69 -4.82
C PHE A 47 3.11 -6.18 -3.58
N TRP A 48 3.30 -4.87 -3.48
CA TRP A 48 3.76 -4.24 -2.25
C TRP A 48 2.61 -4.18 -1.25
N ILE A 49 2.85 -4.55 0.01
CA ILE A 49 1.83 -4.51 1.06
C ILE A 49 2.29 -3.49 2.10
N PRO A 50 1.91 -2.20 1.96
CA PRO A 50 2.28 -1.17 2.93
C PRO A 50 1.68 -1.46 4.29
N THR A 51 2.31 -0.96 5.36
CA THR A 51 1.80 -1.14 6.73
C THR A 51 0.38 -0.58 6.89
N GLY A 52 0.03 0.53 6.21
CA GLY A 52 -1.33 1.07 6.20
C GLY A 52 -2.38 0.19 5.52
N TYR A 53 -1.99 -0.80 4.70
CA TYR A 53 -2.92 -1.74 4.05
C TYR A 53 -3.81 -2.43 5.07
N TRP A 54 -3.25 -2.84 6.21
CA TRP A 54 -4.01 -3.57 7.24
C TRP A 54 -5.16 -2.73 7.79
N LYS A 55 -4.90 -1.46 8.11
CA LYS A 55 -5.93 -0.53 8.60
C LYS A 55 -7.03 -0.31 7.58
N ILE A 56 -6.66 -0.14 6.30
CA ILE A 56 -7.60 0.14 5.21
C ILE A 56 -8.42 -1.10 4.84
N ALA A 57 -7.78 -2.27 4.70
CA ALA A 57 -8.42 -3.50 4.25
C ALA A 57 -9.37 -4.10 5.29
N THR A 58 -9.12 -3.86 6.58
CA THR A 58 -10.01 -4.32 7.66
C THR A 58 -11.01 -3.26 8.11
N GLU A 59 -10.99 -2.06 7.52
CA GLU A 59 -11.89 -0.98 7.89
C GLU A 59 -13.36 -1.42 7.73
N GLY A 60 -14.14 -1.33 8.80
CA GLY A 60 -15.56 -1.71 8.80
C GLY A 60 -15.81 -3.21 8.87
N ASN A 61 -14.79 -4.06 9.06
CA ASN A 61 -14.99 -5.48 9.35
C ASN A 61 -15.20 -5.70 10.87
N PRO A 62 -16.41 -6.03 11.34
CA PRO A 62 -16.68 -6.17 12.78
C PRO A 62 -16.03 -7.41 13.41
N GLN A 63 -15.50 -8.34 12.60
CA GLN A 63 -14.82 -9.55 13.07
C GLN A 63 -13.36 -9.31 13.45
N ILE A 64 -12.80 -8.15 13.09
CA ILE A 64 -11.40 -7.80 13.37
C ILE A 64 -11.39 -6.58 14.28
N SER A 65 -10.86 -6.74 15.49
CA SER A 65 -10.75 -5.62 16.44
C SER A 65 -9.63 -4.66 16.02
N GLY A 66 -9.75 -3.39 16.39
CA GLY A 66 -8.69 -2.40 16.16
C GLY A 66 -7.35 -2.80 16.80
N GLU A 67 -7.40 -3.40 17.99
CA GLU A 67 -6.21 -3.92 18.69
C GLU A 67 -5.49 -5.00 17.88
N ALA A 68 -6.22 -5.91 17.23
CA ALA A 68 -5.61 -6.94 16.39
C ALA A 68 -4.94 -6.32 15.15
N VAL A 69 -5.55 -5.27 14.57
CA VAL A 69 -4.95 -4.53 13.45
C VAL A 69 -3.67 -3.82 13.89
N ASP A 70 -3.67 -3.17 15.05
CA ASP A 70 -2.51 -2.47 15.58
C ASP A 70 -1.35 -3.44 15.87
N GLN A 71 -1.64 -4.67 16.31
CA GLN A 71 -0.63 -5.71 16.49
C GLN A 71 -0.01 -6.16 15.15
N ILE A 72 -0.82 -6.35 14.11
CA ILE A 72 -0.34 -6.70 12.76
C ILE A 72 0.55 -5.56 12.23
N VAL A 73 0.08 -4.32 12.37
CA VAL A 73 0.80 -3.12 11.96
C VAL A 73 2.15 -3.02 12.68
N ALA A 74 2.17 -3.18 14.00
CA ALA A 74 3.39 -3.13 14.78
C ALA A 74 4.39 -4.23 14.40
N ALA A 75 3.89 -5.45 14.10
CA ALA A 75 4.75 -6.56 13.70
C ALA A 75 5.44 -6.33 12.34
N PHE A 76 4.81 -5.54 11.45
CA PHE A 76 5.34 -5.25 10.12
C PHE A 76 6.00 -3.87 9.99
N ASP A 77 6.00 -3.03 11.02
CA ASP A 77 6.48 -1.64 10.95
C ASP A 77 7.97 -1.54 10.56
N ASP A 78 8.77 -2.55 10.93
CA ASP A 78 10.21 -2.63 10.63
C ASP A 78 10.53 -3.24 9.25
N TYR A 79 9.50 -3.62 8.48
CA TYR A 79 9.69 -4.35 7.22
C TYR A 79 8.91 -3.73 6.07
N VAL A 80 9.47 -3.90 4.87
CA VAL A 80 8.71 -3.78 3.63
C VAL A 80 8.28 -5.18 3.22
N LEU A 81 6.97 -5.43 3.22
CA LEU A 81 6.40 -6.69 2.76
C LEU A 81 6.07 -6.63 1.27
N VAL A 82 6.60 -7.57 0.51
CA VAL A 82 6.35 -7.73 -0.92
C VAL A 82 5.87 -9.15 -1.19
N CYS A 83 4.83 -9.29 -1.99
CA CYS A 83 4.47 -10.54 -2.63
C CYS A 83 4.90 -10.52 -4.10
N GLY A 84 5.62 -11.57 -4.51
CA GLY A 84 5.96 -11.86 -5.90
C GLY A 84 5.17 -13.06 -6.41
N LEU A 85 4.80 -13.01 -7.68
CA LEU A 85 4.18 -14.11 -8.41
C LEU A 85 4.67 -14.06 -9.85
N ASP A 86 4.98 -15.23 -10.41
CA ASP A 86 5.32 -15.40 -11.81
C ASP A 86 4.61 -16.64 -12.34
N VAL A 87 3.81 -16.47 -13.40
CA VAL A 87 2.88 -17.48 -13.91
C VAL A 87 2.91 -17.56 -15.43
N ASP A 88 3.04 -18.78 -15.95
CA ASP A 88 2.82 -19.14 -17.35
C ASP A 88 1.44 -19.81 -17.46
N ILE A 89 0.55 -19.23 -18.26
CA ILE A 89 -0.76 -19.81 -18.60
C ILE A 89 -0.63 -20.62 -19.89
N HIS A 90 -0.69 -21.93 -19.77
CA HIS A 90 -0.63 -22.84 -20.90
C HIS A 90 -1.90 -22.78 -21.76
N THR A 91 -1.80 -23.20 -23.04
CA THR A 91 -2.91 -23.15 -24.02
C THR A 91 -4.13 -24.00 -23.64
N ASN A 92 -3.97 -24.96 -22.73
CA ASN A 92 -5.04 -25.79 -22.17
C ASN A 92 -5.77 -25.13 -20.98
N GLY A 93 -5.38 -23.90 -20.61
CA GLY A 93 -5.94 -23.15 -19.48
C GLY A 93 -5.33 -23.50 -18.12
N THR A 94 -4.37 -24.43 -18.05
CA THR A 94 -3.62 -24.69 -16.81
C THR A 94 -2.52 -23.65 -16.62
N ALA A 95 -2.17 -23.37 -15.36
CA ALA A 95 -1.10 -22.44 -15.01
C ALA A 95 0.06 -23.17 -14.32
N SER A 96 1.29 -22.78 -14.65
CA SER A 96 2.50 -23.15 -13.91
C SER A 96 3.09 -21.92 -13.23
N PHE A 97 3.58 -22.10 -12.00
CA PHE A 97 4.12 -21.03 -11.18
C PHE A 97 5.60 -21.25 -10.91
N THR A 98 6.37 -20.17 -10.92
CA THR A 98 7.75 -20.20 -10.46
C THR A 98 7.80 -20.53 -8.97
N ASP A 99 8.69 -21.44 -8.57
CA ASP A 99 8.86 -21.83 -7.17
C ASP A 99 9.53 -20.72 -6.34
N GLU A 100 9.32 -20.77 -5.02
CA GLU A 100 9.80 -19.75 -4.09
C GLU A 100 11.31 -19.54 -4.17
N ALA A 101 12.09 -20.62 -4.27
CA ALA A 101 13.55 -20.57 -4.23
C ALA A 101 14.13 -19.96 -5.51
N THR A 102 13.48 -20.20 -6.65
CA THR A 102 13.81 -19.55 -7.92
C THR A 102 13.44 -18.06 -7.87
N LEU A 103 12.22 -17.73 -7.44
CA LEU A 103 11.76 -16.34 -7.41
C LEU A 103 12.56 -15.49 -6.41
N ARG A 104 12.90 -16.04 -5.23
CA ARG A 104 13.74 -15.42 -4.19
C ARG A 104 15.09 -14.94 -4.73
N LYS A 105 15.73 -15.71 -5.62
CA LYS A 105 17.03 -15.37 -6.21
C LYS A 105 16.94 -14.19 -7.19
N SER A 106 15.75 -13.94 -7.74
CA SER A 106 15.53 -12.88 -8.72
C SER A 106 14.94 -11.61 -8.09
N ILE A 107 14.25 -11.73 -6.96
CA ILE A 107 13.54 -10.62 -6.34
C ILE A 107 14.48 -9.69 -5.58
N SER A 108 14.34 -8.39 -5.82
CA SER A 108 15.06 -7.33 -5.13
C SER A 108 14.18 -6.08 -5.05
N LEU A 109 14.47 -5.24 -4.07
CA LEU A 109 13.91 -3.91 -3.93
C LEU A 109 15.01 -2.90 -4.17
N ILE A 110 14.72 -1.88 -4.97
CA ILE A 110 15.65 -0.81 -5.31
C ILE A 110 15.02 0.51 -4.87
N ASP A 111 15.70 1.28 -4.02
CA ASP A 111 15.18 2.57 -3.56
C ASP A 111 15.39 3.70 -4.58
N ALA A 112 15.10 4.94 -4.17
CA ALA A 112 15.26 6.13 -5.01
C ALA A 112 16.73 6.48 -5.29
N ASP A 113 17.64 6.11 -4.39
CA ASP A 113 19.09 6.35 -4.50
C ASP A 113 19.80 5.26 -5.32
N GLY A 114 19.08 4.19 -5.66
CA GLY A 114 19.59 3.06 -6.42
C GLY A 114 20.22 1.97 -5.56
N GLU A 115 20.07 2.04 -4.23
CA GLU A 115 20.50 0.99 -3.31
C GLU A 115 19.63 -0.26 -3.51
N VAL A 116 20.27 -1.42 -3.54
CA VAL A 116 19.64 -2.71 -3.82
C VAL A 116 19.53 -3.53 -2.54
N TYR A 117 18.30 -3.84 -2.16
CA TYR A 117 17.95 -4.66 -1.01
C TYR A 117 17.51 -6.06 -1.46
N LEU A 118 18.04 -7.07 -0.78
CA LEU A 118 17.69 -8.46 -0.99
C LEU A 118 16.65 -8.91 0.04
N PRO A 119 15.83 -9.93 -0.27
CA PRO A 119 14.85 -10.46 0.67
C PRO A 119 15.57 -11.07 1.89
N LEU A 120 15.05 -10.76 3.07
CA LEU A 120 15.54 -11.30 4.34
C LEU A 120 15.41 -12.82 4.39
N THR A 121 16.35 -13.46 5.09
CA THR A 121 16.24 -14.88 5.46
C THR A 121 15.32 -15.06 6.66
N ASP A 122 14.87 -16.29 6.89
CA ASP A 122 13.89 -16.59 7.95
C ASP A 122 14.42 -16.24 9.36
N ASP A 123 15.74 -16.29 9.58
CA ASP A 123 16.39 -15.93 10.84
C ASP A 123 16.55 -14.42 11.05
N GLU A 124 16.39 -13.62 9.99
CA GLU A 124 16.39 -12.15 10.04
C GLU A 124 14.99 -11.56 10.29
N VAL A 125 13.94 -12.38 10.17
CA VAL A 125 12.54 -11.99 10.39
C VAL A 125 12.12 -12.35 11.80
N THR A 126 11.48 -11.40 12.49
CA THR A 126 10.99 -11.64 13.86
C THR A 126 9.93 -12.74 13.91
N PRO A 127 9.89 -13.55 14.98
CA PRO A 127 8.86 -14.57 15.16
C PRO A 127 7.44 -14.01 15.08
N GLU A 128 7.24 -12.78 15.54
CA GLU A 128 5.95 -12.07 15.50
C GLU A 128 5.52 -11.79 14.05
N ALA A 129 6.38 -11.20 13.22
CA ALA A 129 6.07 -10.90 11.83
C ALA A 129 5.79 -12.18 11.03
N SER A 130 6.64 -13.20 11.20
CA SER A 130 6.45 -14.48 10.55
C SER A 130 5.16 -15.18 11.01
N GLY A 131 4.86 -15.13 12.31
CA GLY A 131 3.64 -15.68 12.90
C GLY A 131 2.35 -15.03 12.39
N PHE A 132 2.38 -13.75 12.01
CA PHE A 132 1.24 -13.10 11.36
C PHE A 132 1.13 -13.43 9.87
N LEU A 133 2.24 -13.61 9.16
CA LEU A 133 2.22 -13.91 7.72
C LEU A 133 1.76 -15.35 7.41
N GLU A 134 2.11 -16.33 8.24
CA GLU A 134 1.80 -17.75 7.97
C GLU A 134 0.30 -18.05 7.81
N PRO A 135 -0.60 -17.55 8.69
CA PRO A 135 -2.05 -17.70 8.50
C PRO A 135 -2.62 -16.94 7.30
N MET A 136 -1.89 -15.95 6.78
CA MET A 136 -2.34 -15.15 5.64
C MET A 136 -2.14 -15.83 4.30
N LYS A 137 -1.05 -16.60 4.14
CA LYS A 137 -0.79 -17.39 2.92
C LYS A 137 -1.99 -18.26 2.50
N PRO A 138 -2.63 -19.08 3.38
CA PRO A 138 -3.83 -19.82 3.01
C PRO A 138 -5.05 -18.92 2.75
N MET A 139 -5.17 -17.77 3.40
CA MET A 139 -6.25 -16.81 3.11
C MET A 139 -6.15 -16.28 1.68
N PHE A 140 -4.96 -15.87 1.23
CA PHE A 140 -4.75 -15.43 -0.15
C PHE A 140 -5.00 -16.55 -1.17
N ARG A 141 -4.60 -17.79 -0.86
CA ARG A 141 -4.96 -18.98 -1.67
C ARG A 141 -6.47 -19.16 -1.79
N GLN A 142 -7.21 -19.04 -0.70
CA GLN A 142 -8.67 -19.17 -0.72
C GLN A 142 -9.34 -18.06 -1.55
N MET A 143 -8.82 -16.84 -1.48
CA MET A 143 -9.40 -15.68 -2.18
C MET A 143 -9.07 -15.65 -3.68
N LEU A 144 -7.84 -16.04 -4.05
CA LEU A 144 -7.32 -15.89 -5.41
C LEU A 144 -7.28 -17.22 -6.18
N GLY A 145 -7.72 -18.31 -5.55
CA GLY A 145 -7.71 -19.65 -6.12
C GLY A 145 -6.29 -20.09 -6.50
N GLN A 146 -6.15 -20.64 -7.70
CA GLN A 146 -4.88 -21.16 -8.20
C GLN A 146 -3.76 -20.10 -8.23
N MET A 147 -4.08 -18.82 -8.48
CA MET A 147 -3.07 -17.75 -8.49
C MET A 147 -2.45 -17.53 -7.11
N GLY A 148 -3.21 -17.75 -6.04
CA GLY A 148 -2.69 -17.63 -4.68
C GLY A 148 -1.70 -18.73 -4.32
N GLU A 149 -1.67 -19.86 -5.05
CA GLU A 149 -0.69 -20.94 -4.82
C GLU A 149 0.72 -20.56 -5.29
N GLY A 150 0.83 -19.70 -6.29
CA GLY A 150 2.11 -19.19 -6.81
C GLY A 150 2.59 -17.90 -6.14
N MET A 151 1.85 -17.37 -5.17
CA MET A 151 2.21 -16.16 -4.45
C MET A 151 3.22 -16.46 -3.34
N HIS A 152 4.40 -15.84 -3.44
CA HIS A 152 5.45 -15.93 -2.44
C HIS A 152 5.66 -14.57 -1.80
N PHE A 153 5.96 -14.56 -0.50
CA PHE A 153 6.04 -13.35 0.32
C PHE A 153 7.47 -13.16 0.84
N TYR A 154 7.94 -11.92 0.78
CA TYR A 154 9.31 -11.54 1.06
C TYR A 154 9.32 -10.31 1.95
N PHE A 155 10.08 -10.38 3.03
CA PHE A 155 10.39 -9.22 3.85
C PHE A 155 11.68 -8.57 3.36
N PHE A 156 11.70 -7.25 3.34
CA PHE A 156 12.90 -6.45 3.10
C PHE A 156 13.07 -5.48 4.27
N LYS A 157 14.32 -5.13 4.55
CA LYS A 157 14.65 -4.09 5.53
C LYS A 157 15.24 -2.90 4.81
N VAL A 158 14.43 -1.86 4.64
CA VAL A 158 14.78 -0.61 3.96
C VAL A 158 14.61 0.49 4.98
N GLN A 159 15.70 1.00 5.55
CA GLN A 159 15.64 1.92 6.69
C GLN A 159 16.20 3.30 6.36
N ASP A 160 15.58 4.34 6.92
CA ASP A 160 16.08 5.70 6.90
C ASP A 160 17.24 5.90 7.89
N GLU A 161 17.80 7.11 7.95
CA GLU A 161 18.86 7.48 8.88
C GLU A 161 18.49 7.30 10.36
N ASN A 162 17.19 7.21 10.68
CA ASN A 162 16.65 7.01 12.02
C ASN A 162 16.33 5.54 12.32
N GLY A 163 16.62 4.62 11.39
CA GLY A 163 16.34 3.20 11.53
C GLY A 163 14.86 2.82 11.34
N LYS A 164 14.03 3.71 10.79
CA LYS A 164 12.62 3.43 10.46
C LYS A 164 12.47 3.01 9.01
N THR A 165 11.40 2.27 8.69
CA THR A 165 11.12 1.90 7.29
C THR A 165 11.03 3.15 6.39
N ALA A 166 11.87 3.21 5.37
CA ALA A 166 12.01 4.38 4.50
C ALA A 166 10.86 4.53 3.48
N LEU A 167 10.10 3.47 3.24
CA LEU A 167 8.98 3.47 2.29
C LEU A 167 7.67 3.78 3.00
N ASN A 168 7.14 4.98 2.78
CA ASN A 168 5.91 5.47 3.38
C ASN A 168 4.89 5.86 2.30
N GLU A 169 3.73 5.19 2.29
CA GLU A 169 2.69 5.37 1.29
C GLU A 169 2.04 6.78 1.26
N TYR A 170 2.28 7.61 2.28
CA TYR A 170 1.81 8.99 2.40
C TYR A 170 2.86 10.06 2.07
N GLN A 171 4.12 9.68 1.89
CA GLN A 171 5.23 10.63 1.66
C GLN A 171 5.74 10.56 0.22
N GLU A 172 6.37 11.63 -0.24
CA GLU A 172 7.01 11.64 -1.56
C GLU A 172 8.16 10.64 -1.61
N GLY A 173 8.24 9.89 -2.71
CA GLY A 173 9.29 8.90 -2.90
C GLY A 173 9.03 8.02 -4.11
N SER A 174 9.97 7.12 -4.36
CA SER A 174 9.83 6.08 -5.38
C SER A 174 10.73 4.91 -5.05
N PHE A 175 10.30 3.73 -5.48
CA PHE A 175 11.11 2.53 -5.37
C PHE A 175 10.71 1.57 -6.49
N THR A 176 11.55 0.57 -6.73
CA THR A 176 11.32 -0.44 -7.75
C THR A 176 11.40 -1.81 -7.11
N ILE A 177 10.40 -2.65 -7.38
CA ILE A 177 10.53 -4.08 -7.14
C ILE A 177 10.98 -4.69 -8.47
N LYS A 178 12.01 -5.53 -8.44
CA LYS A 178 12.48 -6.27 -9.62
C LYS A 178 12.42 -7.76 -9.34
N HIS A 179 11.87 -8.55 -10.25
CA HIS A 179 11.96 -10.02 -10.26
C HIS A 179 11.66 -10.54 -11.67
N SER A 180 12.07 -11.78 -11.97
CA SER A 180 11.82 -12.41 -13.28
C SER A 180 12.22 -11.53 -14.49
N ASP A 181 13.31 -10.78 -14.37
CA ASP A 181 13.78 -9.79 -15.35
C ASP A 181 12.80 -8.64 -15.67
N LYS A 182 11.75 -8.46 -14.86
CA LYS A 182 10.79 -7.35 -14.94
C LYS A 182 11.03 -6.33 -13.83
N GLN A 183 10.69 -5.07 -14.10
CA GLN A 183 10.76 -3.97 -13.14
C GLN A 183 9.36 -3.40 -12.90
N PHE A 184 9.04 -3.18 -11.63
CA PHE A 184 7.76 -2.69 -11.15
C PHE A 184 7.99 -1.40 -10.36
N ASN A 185 7.82 -0.26 -11.03
CA ASN A 185 8.18 1.05 -10.48
C ASN A 185 7.02 1.65 -9.69
N PHE A 186 7.19 1.93 -8.41
CA PHE A 186 6.22 2.57 -7.53
C PHE A 186 6.58 4.05 -7.33
N THR A 187 5.56 4.90 -7.31
CA THR A 187 5.68 6.34 -7.05
C THR A 187 4.78 6.68 -5.88
N LEU A 188 5.31 7.43 -4.93
CA LEU A 188 4.66 7.81 -3.68
C LEU A 188 4.52 9.35 -3.62
N PRO A 189 3.50 9.87 -2.91
CA PRO A 189 2.48 9.13 -2.17
C PRO A 189 1.49 8.41 -3.11
N LEU A 190 0.82 7.38 -2.59
CA LEU A 190 -0.22 6.68 -3.34
C LEU A 190 -1.41 7.62 -3.58
N VAL A 191 -1.87 7.71 -4.82
CA VAL A 191 -2.89 8.67 -5.25
C VAL A 191 -4.22 8.37 -4.55
N ALA A 192 -4.53 7.10 -4.31
CA ALA A 192 -5.71 6.64 -3.58
C ALA A 192 -5.77 7.14 -2.12
N LEU A 193 -4.63 7.56 -1.55
CA LEU A 193 -4.53 8.14 -0.21
C LEU A 193 -4.59 9.68 -0.22
N MET A 194 -4.59 10.30 -1.40
CA MET A 194 -4.66 11.74 -1.53
C MET A 194 -6.11 12.22 -1.56
N PRO A 195 -6.39 13.41 -0.97
CA PRO A 195 -7.67 14.07 -1.17
C PRO A 195 -7.89 14.37 -2.65
N PRO A 196 -9.11 14.09 -3.17
CA PRO A 196 -9.44 14.48 -4.53
C PRO A 196 -9.34 15.99 -4.65
N LYS A 197 -8.95 16.46 -5.83
CA LYS A 197 -9.03 17.88 -6.18
C LYS A 197 -10.27 18.12 -7.02
N LYS A 198 -10.65 19.38 -7.19
CA LYS A 198 -11.79 19.80 -7.99
C LYS A 198 -11.34 20.72 -9.12
N CYS A 199 -11.98 20.57 -10.28
CA CYS A 199 -11.82 21.55 -11.35
C CYS A 199 -12.60 22.83 -10.99
N PRO A 200 -12.01 24.03 -11.18
CA PRO A 200 -12.69 25.28 -10.84
C PRO A 200 -13.85 25.63 -11.80
N VAL A 201 -13.94 24.95 -12.96
CA VAL A 201 -14.95 25.24 -14.00
C VAL A 201 -16.24 24.47 -13.77
N ASP A 202 -16.16 23.17 -13.51
CA ASP A 202 -17.31 22.27 -13.39
C ASP A 202 -17.41 21.57 -12.02
N HIS A 203 -16.45 21.81 -11.13
CA HIS A 203 -16.33 21.20 -9.80
C HIS A 203 -16.25 19.66 -9.79
N ALA A 204 -15.94 19.05 -10.95
CA ALA A 204 -15.75 17.61 -11.02
C ALA A 204 -14.51 17.17 -10.21
N GLU A 205 -14.62 16.01 -9.55
CA GLU A 205 -13.53 15.43 -8.78
C GLU A 205 -12.44 14.88 -9.70
N MET A 206 -11.20 15.17 -9.32
CA MET A 206 -9.97 14.87 -10.05
C MET A 206 -8.97 14.22 -9.11
N LYS A 207 -8.00 13.49 -9.68
CA LYS A 207 -6.97 12.81 -8.88
C LYS A 207 -6.16 13.84 -8.06
N GLY A 208 -5.89 13.52 -6.80
CA GLY A 208 -5.16 14.41 -5.88
C GLY A 208 -3.75 14.76 -6.35
N ASN A 209 -3.10 13.87 -7.13
CA ASN A 209 -1.77 14.09 -7.67
C ASN A 209 -1.74 14.96 -8.95
N TRP A 210 -2.90 15.34 -9.50
CA TRP A 210 -2.95 16.20 -10.69
C TRP A 210 -2.77 17.67 -10.34
N LYS A 211 -2.09 18.42 -11.22
CA LYS A 211 -1.97 19.88 -11.11
C LYS A 211 -3.07 20.60 -11.88
N TYR A 212 -3.41 20.11 -13.06
CA TYR A 212 -4.38 20.74 -13.96
C TYR A 212 -5.53 19.79 -14.30
N CYS A 213 -6.70 20.35 -14.57
CA CYS A 213 -7.84 19.60 -15.09
C CYS A 213 -7.52 19.08 -16.50
N PRO A 214 -7.67 17.78 -16.78
CA PRO A 214 -7.37 17.24 -18.11
C PRO A 214 -8.36 17.70 -19.19
N PHE A 215 -9.52 18.22 -18.79
CA PHE A 215 -10.57 18.67 -19.70
C PHE A 215 -10.52 20.18 -19.95
N HIS A 216 -10.34 20.98 -18.88
CA HIS A 216 -10.39 22.45 -18.95
C HIS A 216 -9.01 23.11 -18.94
N GLY A 217 -7.95 22.41 -18.52
CA GLY A 217 -6.60 22.95 -18.45
C GLY A 217 -6.32 23.88 -17.26
N ASP A 218 -7.34 24.22 -16.47
CA ASP A 218 -7.20 25.06 -15.28
C ASP A 218 -6.54 24.33 -14.10
N LEU A 219 -5.89 25.12 -13.23
CA LEU A 219 -5.30 24.63 -11.99
C LEU A 219 -6.39 24.04 -11.08
N LEU A 220 -6.13 22.86 -10.54
CA LEU A 220 -7.06 22.17 -9.65
C LEU A 220 -7.00 22.69 -8.22
N GLU A 221 -8.15 22.72 -7.55
CA GLU A 221 -8.33 23.22 -6.17
C GLU A 221 -8.65 22.06 -5.21
N TYR A 222 -8.40 22.22 -3.91
CA TYR A 222 -8.81 21.26 -2.88
C TYR A 222 -10.18 21.61 -2.31
#